data_AF-A0A952EUC3-F1
#
_entry.id   AF-A0A952EUC3-F1
#
_cell.length_a   1.000
_cell.length_b   1.000
_cell.length_c   1.000
_cell.angle_alpha   90.00
_cell.angle_beta   90.00
_cell.angle_gamma   90.00
#
_symmetry.space_group_name_H-M   'P 1'
#
loop_
_entity.id
_entity.type
_entity.pdbx_description
1 polymer ?
#
loop_
_entity_poly.entity_id
_entity_poly.type
_entity_poly.pdbx_seq_one_letter_code
_entity_poly.pdbx_strand_id
1 'polypeptide(L)'
;MSAETSPAPSGRIAGVEVRSIDYVPLNERHGRVWNQGPLWFMSNAQIATLAVGTFSVTGGGNLIWSILAIVGGVVFGTFFMAFHSAQGPQLGLPQMIQSRPQFGYVGA
;
A
#
# COMPACT_ATOMS: atom_id res chain seq x y z
N MET A 1 44.79 2.84 -14.97
CA MET A 1 43.57 3.52 -15.48
C MET A 1 42.89 2.53 -16.42
N SER A 2 41.99 1.70 -15.89
CA SER A 2 41.15 0.82 -16.71
C SER A 2 39.77 1.44 -16.71
N ALA A 3 39.34 1.95 -17.86
CA ALA A 3 37.99 2.46 -18.05
C ALA A 3 37.01 1.29 -17.92
N GLU A 4 36.22 1.29 -16.86
CA GLU A 4 35.13 0.34 -16.68
C GLU A 4 33.99 0.77 -17.61
N THR A 5 33.88 0.06 -18.73
CA THR A 5 32.85 0.26 -19.74
C THR A 5 31.48 0.03 -19.09
N SER A 6 30.67 1.09 -18.96
CA SER A 6 29.28 0.95 -18.49
C SER A 6 28.52 0.03 -19.46
N PRO A 7 27.79 -0.98 -18.97
CA PRO A 7 27.00 -1.84 -19.85
C PRO A 7 25.90 -1.03 -20.54
N ALA A 8 25.71 -1.27 -21.84
CA ALA A 8 24.66 -0.67 -22.63
C ALA A 8 23.27 -0.99 -22.02
N PRO A 9 22.29 -0.06 -22.10
CA PRO A 9 20.96 -0.30 -21.54
C PRO A 9 20.32 -1.48 -22.28
N SER A 10 20.18 -2.61 -21.58
CA SER A 10 19.40 -3.74 -22.05
C SER A 10 18.02 -3.24 -22.46
N GLY A 11 17.64 -3.51 -23.71
CA GLY A 11 16.38 -3.06 -24.29
C GLY A 11 15.23 -3.51 -23.39
N ARG A 12 14.58 -2.56 -22.72
CA ARG A 12 13.39 -2.84 -21.91
C ARG A 12 12.34 -3.44 -22.83
N ILE A 13 12.00 -4.71 -22.61
CA ILE A 13 10.81 -5.30 -23.22
C ILE A 13 9.63 -4.50 -22.67
N ALA A 14 8.94 -3.76 -23.54
CA ALA A 14 7.87 -2.86 -23.14
C ALA A 14 6.80 -3.64 -22.34
N GLY A 15 6.51 -3.17 -21.12
CA GLY A 15 5.47 -3.74 -20.25
C GLY A 15 5.97 -4.78 -19.23
N VAL A 16 7.23 -5.22 -19.26
CA VAL A 16 7.79 -6.11 -18.24
C VAL A 16 8.29 -5.29 -17.05
N GLU A 17 7.79 -5.63 -15.86
CA GLU A 17 8.24 -5.08 -14.57
C GLU A 17 9.69 -5.53 -14.30
N VAL A 18 10.56 -4.60 -13.89
CA VAL A 18 12.01 -4.85 -13.72
C VAL A 18 12.52 -4.49 -12.33
N ARG A 19 11.70 -3.80 -11.53
CA ARG A 19 11.96 -3.23 -10.20
C ARG A 19 11.20 -4.07 -9.16
N SER A 20 11.61 -5.32 -8.99
CA SER A 20 10.98 -6.25 -8.03
C SER A 20 11.10 -5.72 -6.58
N ILE A 21 12.29 -5.79 -5.99
CA ILE A 21 12.56 -5.29 -4.63
C ILE A 21 13.44 -4.04 -4.61
N ASP A 22 13.95 -3.65 -5.78
CA ASP A 22 14.88 -2.55 -5.93
C ASP A 22 14.19 -1.19 -5.79
N TYR A 23 15.01 -0.18 -5.55
CA TYR A 23 14.57 1.21 -5.52
C TYR A 23 13.92 1.64 -6.85
N VAL A 24 12.74 2.27 -6.75
CA VAL A 24 12.04 2.89 -7.88
C VAL A 24 12.41 4.38 -7.99
N PRO A 25 13.11 4.79 -9.06
CA PRO A 25 13.48 6.19 -9.30
C PRO A 25 12.27 7.12 -9.45
N LEU A 26 12.44 8.40 -9.11
CA LEU A 26 11.37 9.42 -9.17
C LEU A 26 10.70 9.53 -10.55
N ASN A 27 11.47 9.41 -11.64
CA ASN A 27 10.95 9.48 -13.01
C ASN A 27 10.16 8.24 -13.44
N GLU A 28 10.24 7.14 -12.68
CA GLU A 28 9.46 5.90 -12.89
C GLU A 28 8.22 5.84 -11.96
N ARG A 29 7.93 6.91 -11.19
CA ARG A 29 6.77 6.99 -10.28
C ARG A 29 5.60 7.67 -10.98
N HIS A 30 4.65 6.86 -11.45
CA HIS A 30 3.50 7.34 -12.24
C HIS A 30 2.16 7.24 -11.49
N GLY A 31 2.16 6.80 -10.23
CA GLY A 31 0.95 6.58 -9.44
C GLY A 31 0.21 7.89 -9.11
N ARG A 32 -1.11 7.91 -9.28
CA ARG A 32 -1.99 9.01 -8.87
C ARG A 32 -2.80 8.61 -7.64
N VAL A 33 -3.18 9.59 -6.81
CA VAL A 33 -3.97 9.35 -5.59
C VAL A 33 -5.27 8.60 -5.90
N TRP A 34 -5.94 8.95 -7.01
CA TRP A 34 -7.20 8.29 -7.40
C TRP A 34 -7.03 6.80 -7.76
N ASN A 35 -5.83 6.38 -8.16
CA ASN A 35 -5.56 4.97 -8.47
C ASN A 35 -5.66 4.08 -7.22
N GLN A 36 -5.61 4.67 -6.01
CA GLN A 36 -5.75 3.94 -4.75
C GLN A 36 -7.19 3.50 -4.48
N GLY A 37 -8.20 4.21 -5.02
CA GLY A 37 -9.61 3.90 -4.75
C GLY A 37 -10.02 2.47 -5.14
N PRO A 38 -9.79 2.06 -6.40
CA PRO A 38 -10.07 0.68 -6.83
C PRO A 38 -9.26 -0.38 -6.06
N LEU A 39 -7.99 -0.11 -5.78
CA LEU A 39 -7.13 -1.03 -5.02
C LEU A 39 -7.63 -1.20 -3.58
N TRP A 40 -8.01 -0.10 -2.93
CA TRP A 40 -8.58 -0.09 -1.60
C TRP A 40 -9.91 -0.85 -1.58
N PHE A 41 -10.80 -0.59 -2.53
CA PHE A 41 -12.09 -1.27 -2.61
C PHE A 41 -11.90 -2.78 -2.80
N MET A 42 -11.10 -3.20 -3.79
CA MET A 42 -10.86 -4.62 -4.07
C MET A 42 -10.25 -5.35 -2.86
N SER A 43 -9.33 -4.71 -2.15
CA SER A 43 -8.68 -5.30 -0.97
C SER A 43 -9.63 -5.43 0.23
N ASN A 44 -10.64 -4.55 0.33
CA ASN A 44 -11.58 -4.53 1.46
C ASN A 44 -12.94 -5.18 1.15
N ALA A 45 -13.26 -5.41 -0.13
CA ALA A 45 -14.50 -6.04 -0.58
C ALA A 45 -14.43 -7.57 -0.42
N GLN A 46 -14.44 -8.02 0.83
CA GLN A 46 -14.30 -9.43 1.20
C GLN A 46 -15.29 -9.84 2.30
N ILE A 47 -15.49 -11.14 2.47
CA ILE A 47 -16.57 -11.72 3.28
C ILE A 47 -16.47 -11.31 4.75
N ALA A 48 -15.27 -11.23 5.33
CA ALA A 48 -15.10 -10.79 6.70
C ALA A 48 -15.51 -9.32 6.90
N THR A 49 -15.33 -8.44 5.90
CA THR A 49 -15.81 -7.05 5.97
C THR A 49 -17.33 -7.01 6.02
N LEU A 50 -17.98 -7.84 5.18
CA LEU A 50 -19.44 -7.99 5.22
C LEU A 50 -19.91 -8.54 6.57
N ALA A 51 -19.27 -9.60 7.07
CA ALA A 51 -19.59 -10.18 8.37
C ALA A 51 -19.46 -9.14 9.49
N VAL A 52 -18.31 -8.45 9.59
CA VAL A 52 -18.06 -7.37 10.55
C VAL A 52 -19.13 -6.26 10.45
N GLY A 53 -19.50 -5.85 9.24
CA GLY A 53 -20.53 -4.84 9.01
C GLY A 53 -21.91 -5.23 9.55
N THR A 54 -22.27 -6.52 9.46
CA THR A 54 -23.58 -7.00 9.94
C THR A 54 -23.72 -7.05 11.46
N PHE A 55 -22.61 -7.09 12.23
CA PHE A 55 -22.65 -7.21 13.69
C PHE A 55 -23.43 -6.09 14.37
N SER A 56 -23.35 -4.86 13.85
CA SER A 56 -24.08 -3.74 14.46
C SER A 56 -25.60 -3.95 14.40
N VAL A 57 -26.10 -4.46 13.28
CA VAL A 57 -27.55 -4.70 13.10
C VAL A 57 -28.00 -5.95 13.86
N THR A 58 -27.23 -7.04 13.78
CA THR A 58 -27.56 -8.28 14.52
C THR A 58 -27.44 -8.11 16.03
N GLY A 59 -26.61 -7.18 16.49
CA GLY A 59 -26.52 -6.75 17.89
C GLY A 59 -27.64 -5.81 18.36
N GLY A 60 -28.64 -5.52 17.52
CA GLY A 60 -29.79 -4.66 17.85
C GLY A 60 -29.62 -3.18 17.52
N GLY A 61 -28.54 -2.80 16.84
CA GLY A 61 -28.34 -1.44 16.32
C GLY A 61 -29.20 -1.15 15.09
N ASN A 62 -29.47 0.14 14.84
CA ASN A 62 -30.14 0.59 13.62
C ASN A 62 -29.13 1.06 12.56
N LEU A 63 -29.61 1.27 11.34
CA LEU A 63 -28.78 1.66 10.19
C LEU A 63 -27.91 2.90 10.45
N ILE A 64 -28.44 3.91 11.16
CA ILE A 64 -27.71 5.16 11.43
C ILE A 64 -26.51 4.86 12.32
N TRP A 65 -26.72 4.14 13.42
CA TRP A 65 -25.64 3.75 14.33
C TRP A 65 -24.62 2.81 13.67
N SER A 66 -25.07 1.91 12.79
CA SER A 66 -24.18 1.06 12.01
C SER A 66 -23.29 1.86 11.08
N ILE A 67 -23.84 2.82 10.34
CA ILE A 67 -23.07 3.71 9.45
C ILE A 67 -22.07 4.53 10.27
N LEU A 68 -22.50 5.12 11.40
CA LEU A 68 -21.61 5.90 12.26
C LEU A 68 -20.47 5.05 12.82
N ALA A 69 -20.75 3.83 13.28
CA ALA A 69 -19.73 2.90 13.77
C ALA A 69 -18.73 2.52 12.66
N ILE A 70 -19.22 2.22 11.46
CA ILE A 70 -18.38 1.88 10.30
C ILE A 70 -17.49 3.07 9.92
N VAL A 71 -18.08 4.25 9.72
CA VAL A 71 -17.33 5.46 9.33
C VAL A 71 -16.33 5.84 10.41
N GLY A 72 -16.74 5.84 11.68
CA GLY A 72 -15.86 6.15 12.81
C GLY A 72 -14.69 5.16 12.92
N GLY A 73 -14.97 3.87 12.80
CA GLY A 73 -13.95 2.82 12.82
C GLY A 73 -12.97 2.93 11.64
N VAL A 74 -13.47 3.19 10.43
CA VAL A 74 -12.63 3.39 9.24
C VAL A 74 -11.77 4.64 9.40
N VAL A 75 -12.31 5.77 9.81
CA VAL A 75 -11.54 7.01 10.02
C VAL A 75 -10.45 6.80 11.07
N PHE A 76 -10.80 6.20 12.21
CA PHE A 76 -9.84 5.94 13.28
C PHE A 76 -8.73 4.97 12.83
N GLY A 77 -9.11 3.84 12.24
CA GLY A 77 -8.15 2.81 11.80
C GLY A 77 -7.25 3.28 10.66
N THR A 78 -7.78 4.09 9.73
CA THR A 78 -7.01 4.59 8.59
C THR A 78 -6.16 5.80 8.92
N PHE A 79 -6.43 6.52 10.01
CA PHE A 79 -5.70 7.73 10.38
C PHE A 79 -4.17 7.50 10.44
N PHE A 80 -3.71 6.51 11.21
CA PHE A 80 -2.28 6.20 11.31
C PHE A 80 -1.72 5.60 10.02
N MET A 81 -2.51 4.75 9.35
CA MET A 81 -2.12 4.11 8.10
C MET A 81 -1.91 5.12 6.98
N ALA A 82 -2.68 6.22 6.95
CA ALA A 82 -2.56 7.27 5.94
C ALA A 82 -1.17 7.90 5.96
N PHE A 83 -0.65 8.25 7.14
CA PHE A 83 0.71 8.79 7.31
C PHE A 83 1.78 7.81 6.85
N HIS A 84 1.60 6.51 7.15
CA HIS A 84 2.54 5.49 6.72
C HIS A 84 2.52 5.29 5.20
N SER A 85 1.32 5.30 4.59
CA SER A 85 1.17 5.17 3.13
C SER A 85 1.81 6.32 2.35
N ALA A 86 1.88 7.52 2.95
CA ALA A 86 2.50 8.69 2.34
C ALA A 86 4.03 8.55 2.18
N GLN A 87 4.66 7.60 2.89
CA GLN A 87 6.10 7.34 2.80
C GLN A 87 6.48 6.60 1.51
N GLY A 88 5.58 5.76 0.97
CA GLY A 88 5.82 4.96 -0.23
C GLY A 88 6.27 5.79 -1.45
N PRO A 89 5.54 6.87 -1.82
CA PRO A 89 5.91 7.76 -2.91
C PRO A 89 7.22 8.52 -2.73
N GLN A 90 7.74 8.65 -1.50
CA GLN A 90 8.99 9.35 -1.21
C GLN A 90 10.17 8.36 -1.23
N LEU A 91 10.04 7.24 -0.52
CA LEU A 91 11.10 6.25 -0.35
C LEU A 91 11.31 5.41 -1.62
N GLY A 92 10.26 5.03 -2.34
CA GLY A 92 10.35 4.15 -3.51
C GLY A 92 10.93 2.77 -3.23
N LEU A 93 10.81 2.30 -1.99
CA LEU A 93 11.25 0.98 -1.52
C LEU A 93 10.05 0.18 -1.00
N PRO A 94 10.00 -1.15 -1.19
CA PRO A 94 8.95 -1.99 -0.63
C PRO A 94 9.01 -2.04 0.90
N GLN A 95 7.85 -2.21 1.54
CA GLN A 95 7.72 -2.20 3.01
C GLN A 95 8.63 -3.22 3.71
N MET A 96 8.83 -4.41 3.12
CA MET A 96 9.71 -5.47 3.62
C MET A 96 11.20 -5.06 3.67
N ILE A 97 11.64 -4.10 2.85
CA ILE A 97 12.99 -3.55 2.93
C ILE A 97 13.05 -2.43 3.96
N GLN A 98 11.95 -1.67 4.14
CA GLN A 98 11.85 -0.59 5.13
C GLN A 98 11.79 -1.10 6.58
N SER A 99 11.43 -2.37 6.82
CA SER A 99 11.48 -3.00 8.16
C SER A 99 12.92 -3.26 8.61
N ARG A 100 13.89 -3.42 7.70
CA ARG A 100 15.29 -3.76 8.03
C ARG A 100 16.00 -2.77 8.96
N PRO A 101 15.88 -1.44 8.79
CA PRO A 101 16.44 -0.50 9.75
C PRO A 101 15.80 -0.57 11.15
N GLN A 102 14.54 -0.99 11.26
CA GLN A 102 13.81 -1.05 12.52
C GLN A 102 14.06 -2.38 13.26
N PHE A 103 14.10 -3.49 12.53
CA PHE A 103 14.11 -4.84 13.09
C PHE A 103 15.38 -5.65 12.76
N GLY A 104 16.29 -5.10 11.96
CA GLY A 104 17.52 -5.78 11.52
C GLY A 104 17.27 -6.77 10.37
N TYR A 105 18.33 -7.38 9.84
CA TYR A 105 18.25 -8.29 8.68
C TYR A 105 17.47 -9.58 8.97
N VAL A 106 17.50 -10.06 10.23
CA VAL A 106 16.85 -11.31 10.65
C VAL A 106 15.42 -11.07 11.16
N GLY A 107 15.11 -9.86 11.64
CA GLY A 107 13.80 -9.50 12.17
C GLY A 107 12.85 -8.85 11.16
N ALA A 108 13.29 -8.66 9.92
CA ALA A 108 12.59 -7.94 8.86
C ALA A 108 11.93 -8.86 7.83
#